data_AF-A0AAV4FPU3-F1
#
_entry.id   AF-A0AAV4FPU3-F1
#
_cell.length_a   1.000
_cell.length_b   1.000
_cell.length_c   1.000
_cell.angle_alpha   90.00
_cell.angle_beta   90.00
_cell.angle_gamma   90.00
#
_symmetry.space_group_name_H-M   'P 1'
#
loop_
_entity.id
_entity.type
_entity.pdbx_description
1 polymer ?
#
loop_
_entity_poly.entity_id
_entity_poly.type
_entity_poly.pdbx_seq_one_letter_code
_entity_poly.pdbx_strand_id
1 'polypeptide(L)'
;MVTETGSLLAKEAAAGKKIVFEGAQGVMLCIENGTYPYVTSSSPTASSIPLASGLNPSYINNVMGIVKAYTTRVGTGAMPTEIEHLEPQVTNHIREKGREYGTVTGRPRRIG
;
A
#
# COMPACT_ATOMS: atom_id res chain seq x y z
N MET A 1 -3.73 24.01 1.71
CA MET A 1 -3.82 24.92 0.55
C MET A 1 -4.58 24.21 -0.55
N VAL A 2 -5.53 24.88 -1.19
CA VAL A 2 -6.34 24.30 -2.29
C VAL A 2 -5.78 24.78 -3.62
N THR A 3 -5.59 23.88 -4.58
CA THR A 3 -5.15 24.18 -5.95
C THR A 3 -5.64 23.11 -6.91
N GLU A 4 -5.67 23.43 -8.21
CA GLU A 4 -6.00 22.47 -9.26
C GLU A 4 -4.76 21.62 -9.57
N THR A 5 -4.75 20.38 -9.08
CA THR A 5 -3.54 19.55 -9.07
C THR A 5 -3.32 18.80 -10.39
N GLY A 6 -4.36 18.55 -11.18
CA GLY A 6 -4.23 17.83 -12.45
C GLY A 6 -3.44 18.64 -13.48
N SER A 7 -3.79 19.92 -13.65
CA SER A 7 -3.09 20.84 -14.56
C SER A 7 -1.67 21.13 -14.08
N LEU A 8 -1.46 21.23 -12.77
CA LEU A 8 -0.12 21.37 -12.19
C LEU A 8 0.75 20.15 -12.55
N LEU A 9 0.27 18.94 -12.29
CA LEU A 9 0.99 17.71 -12.60
C LEU A 9 1.26 17.57 -14.10
N ALA A 10 0.27 17.86 -14.94
CA ALA A 10 0.42 17.80 -16.40
C ALA A 10 1.47 18.81 -16.91
N LYS A 11 1.49 20.03 -16.36
CA LYS A 11 2.49 21.06 -16.69
C LYS A 11 3.90 20.61 -16.30
N GLU A 12 4.09 20.12 -15.08
CA GLU A 12 5.41 19.70 -14.60
C GLU A 12 5.90 18.44 -15.34
N ALA A 13 4.99 17.51 -15.65
CA ALA A 13 5.29 16.33 -16.46
C ALA A 13 5.73 16.73 -17.88
N ALA A 14 5.02 17.66 -18.54
CA ALA A 14 5.39 18.18 -19.85
C ALA A 14 6.72 18.95 -19.83
N ALA A 15 7.06 19.59 -18.70
CA ALA A 15 8.35 20.23 -18.48
C ALA A 15 9.50 19.24 -18.20
N GLY A 16 9.25 17.93 -18.26
CA GLY A 16 10.24 16.87 -18.04
C GLY A 16 10.69 16.74 -16.58
N LYS A 17 9.90 17.22 -15.61
CA LYS A 17 10.21 17.04 -14.19
C LYS A 17 10.02 15.58 -13.78
N LYS A 18 10.85 15.15 -12.83
CA LYS A 18 10.68 13.84 -12.17
C LYS A 18 9.58 13.96 -11.12
N ILE A 19 8.50 13.21 -11.30
CA ILE A 19 7.37 13.15 -10.37
C ILE A 19 7.39 11.79 -9.69
N VAL A 20 7.16 11.78 -8.38
CA VAL A 20 7.02 10.54 -7.60
C VAL A 20 5.61 10.51 -7.02
N PHE A 21 4.90 9.42 -7.29
CA PHE A 21 3.62 9.13 -6.66
C PHE A 21 3.85 8.19 -5.48
N GLU A 22 3.56 8.67 -4.27
CA GLU A 22 3.63 7.86 -3.06
C GLU A 22 2.32 7.10 -2.87
N GLY A 23 2.38 5.77 -2.97
CA GLY A 23 1.22 4.91 -2.83
C GLY A 23 0.83 4.66 -1.37
N ALA A 24 -0.46 4.67 -1.11
CA ALA A 24 -1.06 4.10 0.10
C ALA A 24 -2.40 3.45 -0.29
N GLN A 25 -2.81 2.31 0.26
CA GLN A 25 -2.09 1.31 1.06
C GLN A 25 -1.32 0.32 0.16
N GLY A 26 -1.48 -1.00 0.34
CA GLY A 26 -0.86 -2.05 -0.50
C GLY A 26 -1.89 -2.84 -1.30
N VAL A 27 -1.45 -3.55 -2.35
CA VAL A 27 -2.33 -4.20 -3.35
C VAL A 27 -3.37 -5.15 -2.75
N MET A 28 -3.02 -5.92 -1.72
CA MET A 28 -3.97 -6.84 -1.07
C MET A 28 -5.12 -6.13 -0.32
N LEU A 29 -5.04 -4.81 -0.14
CA LEU A 29 -6.09 -3.96 0.43
C LEU A 29 -6.86 -3.19 -0.66
N CYS A 30 -6.63 -3.44 -1.94
CA CYS A 30 -7.32 -2.77 -3.03
C CYS A 30 -8.81 -3.12 -3.07
N ILE A 31 -9.67 -2.14 -3.38
CA ILE A 31 -11.12 -2.37 -3.46
C ILE A 31 -11.51 -3.31 -4.61
N GLU A 32 -10.81 -3.26 -5.74
CA GLU A 32 -11.13 -4.09 -6.91
C GLU A 32 -10.56 -5.51 -6.83
N ASN A 33 -9.33 -5.67 -6.33
CA ASN A 33 -8.59 -6.93 -6.42
C ASN A 33 -7.88 -7.36 -5.13
N GLY A 34 -8.21 -6.73 -4.01
CA GLY A 34 -7.75 -7.14 -2.69
C GLY A 34 -8.61 -8.26 -2.08
N THR A 35 -8.37 -8.56 -0.80
CA THR A 35 -9.12 -9.56 -0.05
C THR A 35 -10.48 -9.03 0.42
N TYR A 36 -11.37 -8.68 -0.51
CA TYR A 36 -12.70 -8.15 -0.21
C TYR A 36 -13.47 -9.13 0.72
N PRO A 37 -14.23 -8.64 1.73
CA PRO A 37 -14.53 -7.23 2.05
C PRO A 37 -13.49 -6.55 2.96
N TYR A 38 -12.37 -7.22 3.28
CA TYR A 38 -11.37 -6.73 4.22
C TYR A 38 -10.28 -5.92 3.51
N VAL A 39 -10.71 -4.80 2.92
CA VAL A 39 -9.92 -3.93 2.04
C VAL A 39 -10.14 -2.46 2.42
N THR A 40 -9.34 -1.56 1.83
CA THR A 40 -9.68 -0.12 1.83
C THR A 40 -10.76 0.15 0.77
N SER A 41 -11.37 1.33 0.82
CA SER A 41 -12.38 1.77 -0.16
C SER A 41 -11.77 2.49 -1.36
N SER A 42 -10.48 2.25 -1.64
CA SER A 42 -9.74 2.88 -2.73
C SER A 42 -8.76 1.90 -3.39
N SER A 43 -8.14 2.34 -4.49
CA SER A 43 -7.25 1.51 -5.30
C SER A 43 -5.78 1.95 -5.13
N PRO A 44 -4.98 1.24 -4.31
CA PRO A 44 -3.58 1.55 -4.06
C PRO A 44 -2.63 1.06 -5.16
N THR A 45 -3.14 0.81 -6.35
CA THR A 45 -2.40 0.26 -7.49
C THR A 45 -1.86 1.39 -8.36
N ALA A 46 -0.71 1.19 -9.01
CA ALA A 46 -0.18 2.21 -9.93
C ALA A 46 -1.13 2.52 -11.11
N SER A 47 -1.99 1.57 -11.48
CA SER A 47 -3.01 1.75 -12.50
C SER A 47 -4.09 2.77 -12.14
N SER A 48 -4.26 3.10 -10.85
CA SER A 48 -5.23 4.12 -10.42
C SER A 48 -4.69 5.54 -10.54
N ILE A 49 -3.36 5.73 -10.66
CA ILE A 49 -2.72 7.05 -10.68
C ILE A 49 -3.29 7.94 -11.80
N PRO A 50 -3.42 7.50 -13.06
CA PRO A 50 -3.96 8.37 -14.12
C PRO A 50 -5.37 8.86 -13.81
N LEU A 51 -6.22 7.96 -13.32
CA LEU A 51 -7.61 8.28 -12.95
C LEU A 51 -7.67 9.23 -11.75
N ALA A 52 -6.84 9.01 -10.73
CA ALA A 52 -6.86 9.77 -9.49
C ALA A 52 -6.17 11.14 -9.60
N SER A 53 -5.17 11.28 -10.48
CA SER A 53 -4.38 12.51 -10.64
C SER A 53 -4.76 13.35 -11.87
N GLY A 54 -5.55 12.79 -12.80
CA GLY A 54 -5.85 13.43 -14.08
C GLY A 54 -4.67 13.44 -15.06
N LEU A 55 -3.59 12.72 -14.76
CA LEU A 55 -2.41 12.63 -15.62
C LEU A 55 -2.62 11.59 -16.73
N ASN A 56 -2.12 11.85 -17.94
CA ASN A 56 -2.16 10.86 -19.01
C ASN A 56 -1.37 9.60 -18.60
N PRO A 57 -1.91 8.37 -18.80
CA PRO A 57 -1.21 7.13 -18.48
C PRO A 57 0.20 7.00 -19.08
N SER A 58 0.48 7.66 -20.21
CA SER A 58 1.80 7.63 -20.86
C SER A 58 2.93 8.24 -20.02
N TYR A 59 2.61 9.06 -19.01
CA TYR A 59 3.58 9.62 -18.07
C TYR A 59 3.94 8.67 -16.92
N ILE A 60 3.32 7.49 -16.82
CA ILE A 60 3.69 6.48 -15.83
C ILE A 60 4.76 5.57 -16.43
N ASN A 61 6.03 5.95 -16.26
CA ASN A 61 7.14 5.27 -16.92
C ASN A 61 7.73 4.10 -16.11
N ASN A 62 7.62 4.14 -14.78
CA ASN A 62 8.20 3.12 -13.90
C ASN A 62 7.26 2.85 -12.73
N VAL A 63 7.16 1.57 -12.32
CA VAL A 63 6.41 1.13 -11.16
C VAL A 63 7.32 0.25 -10.30
N MET A 64 7.49 0.62 -9.03
CA MET A 64 8.32 -0.11 -8.08
C MET A 64 7.45 -0.76 -7.01
N GLY A 65 7.40 -2.10 -7.01
CA GLY A 65 6.71 -2.86 -5.98
C GLY A 65 7.56 -2.95 -4.71
N ILE A 66 7.00 -2.52 -3.58
CA ILE A 66 7.65 -2.63 -2.27
C ILE A 66 7.04 -3.81 -1.52
N VAL A 67 7.88 -4.79 -1.19
CA VAL A 67 7.51 -5.98 -0.44
C VAL A 67 8.41 -6.13 0.77
N LYS A 68 7.87 -6.71 1.84
CA LYS A 68 8.64 -7.12 3.02
C LYS A 68 9.11 -8.57 2.84
N ALA A 69 10.16 -8.94 3.56
CA ALA A 69 10.67 -10.31 3.58
C ALA A 69 9.69 -11.33 4.23
N TYR A 70 8.70 -10.82 4.96
CA TYR A 70 7.60 -11.57 5.58
C TYR A 70 6.31 -10.76 5.42
N THR A 71 5.18 -11.43 5.56
CA THR A 71 3.85 -10.83 5.41
C THR A 71 3.30 -10.35 6.74
N THR A 72 2.59 -9.23 6.70
CA THR A 72 1.92 -8.69 7.89
C THR A 72 0.56 -8.12 7.54
N ARG A 73 -0.40 -8.26 8.44
CA ARG A 73 -1.75 -7.71 8.25
C ARG A 73 -2.21 -6.94 9.49
N VAL A 74 -2.80 -5.78 9.26
CA VAL A 74 -3.59 -5.05 10.27
C VAL A 74 -5.06 -5.26 9.96
N GLY A 75 -5.85 -5.58 10.99
CA GLY A 75 -7.27 -5.86 10.85
C GLY A 75 -7.58 -7.33 10.58
N THR A 76 -8.87 -7.60 10.34
CA THR A 76 -9.42 -8.93 10.07
C THR A 76 -9.24 -9.32 8.60
N GLY A 77 -9.66 -10.53 8.24
CA GLY A 77 -9.64 -11.06 6.88
C GLY A 77 -8.57 -12.13 6.65
N ALA A 78 -8.67 -12.81 5.51
CA ALA A 78 -7.80 -13.95 5.20
C ALA A 78 -6.33 -13.53 5.11
N MET A 79 -5.46 -14.38 5.66
CA MET A 79 -4.00 -14.30 5.53
C MET A 79 -3.47 -15.73 5.47
N PRO A 80 -3.35 -16.32 4.26
CA PRO A 80 -3.05 -17.75 4.12
C PRO A 80 -1.74 -18.21 4.77
N THR A 81 -0.77 -17.30 4.89
CA THR A 81 0.55 -17.55 5.49
C THR A 81 0.60 -17.27 6.99
N GLU A 82 -0.51 -16.88 7.63
CA GLU A 82 -0.48 -16.55 9.06
C GLU A 82 -0.04 -17.74 9.91
N ILE A 83 0.96 -17.53 10.77
CA ILE A 83 1.57 -18.57 11.60
C ILE A 83 1.32 -18.38 13.10
N GLU A 84 0.49 -17.42 13.52
CA GLU A 84 0.33 -17.10 14.95
C GLU A 84 -0.02 -18.31 15.82
N HIS A 85 -0.87 -19.20 15.31
CA HIS A 85 -1.33 -20.40 16.01
C HIS A 85 -0.40 -21.62 15.81
N LEU A 86 0.39 -21.63 14.74
CA LEU A 86 1.28 -22.73 14.40
C LEU A 86 2.65 -22.57 15.06
N GLU A 87 3.19 -21.36 15.05
CA GLU A 87 4.53 -21.01 15.52
C GLU A 87 4.52 -19.72 16.36
N PRO A 88 3.96 -19.72 17.58
CA PRO A 88 3.80 -18.51 18.39
C PRO A 88 5.12 -17.83 18.74
N GLN A 89 6.19 -18.62 18.96
CA GLN A 89 7.51 -18.10 19.30
C GLN A 89 8.16 -17.36 18.13
N VAL A 90 8.08 -17.93 16.92
CA VAL A 90 8.59 -17.31 15.68
C VAL A 90 7.80 -16.03 15.37
N THR A 91 6.47 -16.09 15.48
CA THR A 91 5.58 -14.94 15.30
C THR A 91 5.99 -13.78 16.20
N ASN A 92 6.17 -14.03 17.50
CA ASN A 92 6.57 -13.01 18.45
C ASN A 92 7.97 -12.47 18.15
N HIS A 93 8.92 -13.34 17.77
CA HIS A 93 10.26 -12.91 17.37
C HIS A 93 10.23 -11.93 16.19
N ILE A 94 9.51 -12.27 15.12
CA ILE A 94 9.37 -11.42 13.94
C ILE A 94 8.66 -10.11 14.31
N ARG A 95 7.59 -10.17 15.11
CA ARG A 95 6.84 -8.99 15.55
C ARG A 95 7.72 -7.99 16.30
N GLU A 96 8.49 -8.46 17.28
CA GLU A 96 9.38 -7.62 18.08
C GLU A 96 10.52 -7.04 17.24
N LYS A 97 11.20 -7.88 16.45
CA LYS A 97 12.33 -7.44 15.61
C LYS A 97 11.89 -6.48 14.51
N GLY A 98 10.74 -6.74 13.89
CA GLY A 98 10.14 -5.91 12.85
C GLY A 98 9.39 -4.68 13.35
N ARG A 99 9.21 -4.56 14.68
CA ARG A 99 8.36 -3.53 15.32
C ARG A 99 6.96 -3.51 14.70
N GLU A 100 6.35 -4.67 14.56
CA GLU A 100 5.07 -4.86 13.87
C GLU A 100 3.88 -4.50 14.75
N TYR A 101 3.77 -3.21 15.01
CA TYR A 101 2.71 -2.58 15.79
C TYR A 101 2.05 -1.48 14.97
N GLY A 102 0.76 -1.25 15.21
CA GLY A 102 0.06 -0.08 14.66
C GLY A 102 0.77 1.19 15.11
N THR A 103 1.13 2.09 14.18
CA THR A 103 1.85 3.33 14.50
C THR A 103 1.04 4.27 15.38
N VAL A 104 -0.29 4.23 15.27
CA VAL A 104 -1.22 5.04 16.07
C VAL A 104 -1.76 4.25 17.27
N THR A 105 -2.26 3.03 17.03
CA THR A 105 -3.00 2.26 18.05
C THR A 105 -2.12 1.40 18.94
N GLY A 106 -0.86 1.15 18.56
CA GLY A 106 0.00 0.17 19.22
C GLY A 106 -0.47 -1.29 19.08
N ARG A 107 -1.54 -1.56 18.31
CA ARG A 107 -2.10 -2.92 18.18
C ARG A 107 -1.09 -3.84 17.47
N PRO A 108 -0.82 -5.06 17.97
CA PRO A 108 0.04 -6.01 17.29
C PRO A 108 -0.55 -6.38 15.93
N ARG A 109 0.33 -6.47 14.92
CA ARG A 109 -0.04 -6.97 13.59
C ARG A 109 0.03 -8.48 13.55
N ARG A 110 -0.80 -9.07 12.67
CA ARG A 110 -0.75 -10.48 12.31
C ARG A 110 0.46 -10.75 11.44
N ILE A 111 1.13 -11.88 11.65
CA ILE A 111 2.42 -12.23 11.02
C ILE A 111 2.30 -13.56 10.28
N GLY A 112 2.97 -13.64 9.13
CA GLY A 112 3.12 -14.84 8.30
C GLY A 112 4.28 -14.75 7.35
#